data_AF-A0A821PXR5-F1
#
_entry.id   AF-A0A821PXR5-F1
#
_cell.length_a   1.000
_cell.length_b   1.000
_cell.length_c   1.000
_cell.angle_alpha   90.00
_cell.angle_beta   90.00
_cell.angle_gamma   90.00
#
_symmetry.space_group_name_H-M   'P 1'
#
loop_
_entity.id
_entity.type
_entity.pdbx_description
1 polymer ?
#
loop_
_entity_poly.entity_id
_entity_poly.type
_entity_poly.pdbx_seq_one_letter_code
_entity_poly.pdbx_strand_id
1 'polypeptide(L)'
;MENNMVDNIRTEFEKFVSLIGDILVGENEIDKIQNKLRHHFNATSPSYLCSRDFTTMLQHIHNVFTQNHKSTKYYSLLVSFTGQM
;
A
#
# COMPACT_ATOMS: atom_id res chain seq x y z
N MET A 1 18.10 -14.76 -9.52
CA MET A 1 18.40 -13.38 -9.08
C MET A 1 17.14 -12.53 -9.01
N GLU A 2 16.17 -12.71 -9.92
CA GLU A 2 14.84 -12.02 -9.91
C GLU A 2 14.00 -12.25 -8.63
N ASN A 3 13.97 -13.47 -8.08
CA ASN A 3 13.17 -13.76 -6.87
C ASN A 3 13.52 -12.86 -5.67
N ASN A 4 14.82 -12.58 -5.44
CA ASN A 4 15.25 -11.71 -4.33
C ASN A 4 14.72 -10.27 -4.44
N MET A 5 14.48 -9.75 -5.66
CA MET A 5 14.00 -8.39 -5.84
C MET A 5 12.49 -8.29 -5.58
N VAL A 6 11.71 -9.24 -6.09
CA VAL A 6 10.26 -9.32 -5.84
C VAL A 6 9.99 -9.58 -4.36
N ASP A 7 10.78 -10.43 -3.71
CA ASP A 7 10.65 -10.73 -2.27
C ASP A 7 10.96 -9.50 -1.39
N ASN A 8 11.95 -8.69 -1.76
CA ASN A 8 12.23 -7.42 -1.09
C ASN A 8 11.07 -6.44 -1.25
N ILE A 9 10.51 -6.31 -2.46
CA ILE A 9 9.38 -5.41 -2.72
C ILE A 9 8.12 -5.87 -1.99
N ARG A 10 7.87 -7.19 -1.93
CA ARG A 10 6.79 -7.78 -1.12
C ARG A 10 6.96 -7.44 0.36
N THR A 11 8.18 -7.55 0.89
CA THR A 11 8.47 -7.22 2.29
C THR A 11 8.17 -5.75 2.60
N GLU A 12 8.60 -4.82 1.75
CA GLU A 12 8.33 -3.39 1.93
C GLU A 12 6.84 -3.07 1.78
N PHE A 13 6.15 -3.73 0.84
CA PHE A 13 4.71 -3.61 0.68
C PHE A 13 3.93 -4.09 1.92
N GLU A 14 4.30 -5.22 2.53
CA GLU A 14 3.63 -5.71 3.75
C GLU A 14 3.87 -4.81 4.97
N LYS A 15 5.06 -4.20 5.08
CA LYS A 15 5.30 -3.14 6.09
C LYS A 15 4.35 -1.96 5.89
N PHE A 16 4.14 -1.55 4.63
CA PHE A 16 3.21 -0.48 4.29
C PHE A 16 1.74 -0.84 4.61
N VAL A 17 1.29 -2.05 4.27
CA VAL A 17 -0.06 -2.53 4.61
C VAL A 17 -0.27 -2.57 6.13
N SER A 18 0.74 -2.99 6.89
CA SER A 18 0.70 -3.00 8.35
C SER A 18 0.62 -1.59 8.92
N LEU A 19 1.43 -0.65 8.40
CA LEU A 19 1.39 0.76 8.78
C LEU A 19 -0.01 1.36 8.54
N ILE A 20 -0.65 1.08 7.40
CA ILE A 20 -2.04 1.51 7.16
C ILE A 20 -2.99 0.95 8.23
N GLY A 21 -2.80 -0.31 8.60
CA GLY A 21 -3.54 -0.97 9.69
C GLY A 21 -3.46 -0.17 10.99
N ASP A 22 -2.25 0.16 11.41
CA ASP A 22 -1.98 0.89 12.65
C ASP A 22 -2.58 2.31 12.65
N ILE A 23 -2.55 3.00 11.51
CA ILE A 23 -3.12 4.36 11.37
C ILE A 23 -4.64 4.33 11.44
N LEU A 24 -5.24 3.33 10.79
CA LEU A 24 -6.67 3.22 10.63
C LEU A 24 -7.28 2.31 11.70
N VAL A 25 -6.56 2.07 12.80
CA VAL A 25 -7.09 1.39 13.99
C VAL A 25 -8.36 2.11 14.45
N GLY A 26 -9.49 1.38 14.39
CA GLY A 26 -10.81 1.89 14.74
C GLY A 26 -11.75 2.10 13.55
N GLU A 27 -11.25 2.00 12.32
CA GLU A 27 -12.08 2.06 11.11
C GLU A 27 -12.69 0.68 10.80
N ASN A 28 -14.00 0.65 10.53
CA ASN A 28 -14.77 -0.58 10.36
C ASN A 28 -14.45 -1.33 9.04
N GLU A 29 -13.63 -0.75 8.15
CA GLU A 29 -13.28 -1.32 6.83
C GLU A 29 -11.78 -1.57 6.65
N ILE A 30 -10.96 -1.48 7.71
CA ILE A 30 -9.50 -1.62 7.57
C ILE A 30 -9.08 -2.96 6.97
N ASP A 31 -9.70 -4.06 7.41
CA ASP A 31 -9.42 -5.40 6.90
C ASP A 31 -9.73 -5.51 5.39
N LYS A 32 -10.80 -4.84 4.94
CA LYS A 32 -11.22 -4.80 3.53
C LYS A 32 -10.23 -4.00 2.69
N ILE A 33 -9.73 -2.89 3.21
CA ILE A 33 -8.72 -2.05 2.55
C ILE A 33 -7.40 -2.84 2.42
N GLN A 34 -6.93 -3.45 3.51
CA GLN A 34 -5.69 -4.25 3.49
C GLN A 34 -5.81 -5.46 2.54
N ASN A 35 -6.95 -6.15 2.54
CA ASN A 35 -7.19 -7.28 1.64
C ASN A 35 -7.23 -6.84 0.17
N LYS A 36 -7.86 -5.71 -0.16
CA LYS A 36 -7.84 -5.15 -1.51
C LYS A 36 -6.42 -4.82 -1.98
N LEU A 37 -5.63 -4.17 -1.12
CA LEU A 37 -4.24 -3.83 -1.44
C LEU A 37 -3.42 -5.09 -1.72
N ARG A 38 -3.51 -6.10 -0.86
CA ARG A 38 -2.82 -7.39 -1.04
C ARG A 38 -3.28 -8.12 -2.30
N HIS A 39 -4.58 -8.10 -2.59
CA HIS A 39 -5.12 -8.70 -3.81
C HIS A 39 -4.53 -8.03 -5.06
N HIS A 40 -4.52 -6.69 -5.09
CA HIS A 40 -3.94 -5.92 -6.19
C HIS A 40 -2.44 -6.19 -6.35
N PHE A 41 -1.69 -6.22 -5.26
CA PHE A 41 -0.26 -6.54 -5.28
C PHE A 41 0.01 -7.91 -5.90
N ASN A 42 -0.73 -8.94 -5.46
CA ASN A 42 -0.56 -10.29 -5.97
C ASN A 42 -1.03 -10.47 -7.42
N ALA A 43 -1.97 -9.65 -7.89
CA ALA A 43 -2.42 -9.63 -9.28
C ALA A 43 -1.47 -8.84 -10.21
N THR A 44 -0.57 -8.04 -9.64
CA THR A 44 0.35 -7.19 -10.40
C THR A 44 1.51 -8.02 -10.96
N SER A 45 1.92 -7.75 -12.21
CA SER A 45 3.00 -8.51 -12.84
C SER A 45 4.35 -8.28 -12.13
N PRO A 46 5.18 -9.32 -11.94
CA PRO A 46 6.49 -9.18 -11.28
C PRO A 46 7.42 -8.15 -11.92
N SER A 47 7.35 -8.01 -13.25
CA SER A 47 8.11 -7.02 -14.00
C SER A 47 7.68 -5.58 -13.70
N TYR A 48 6.39 -5.35 -13.48
CA TYR A 48 5.89 -4.04 -13.06
C TYR A 48 6.18 -3.77 -11.58
N LEU A 49 6.10 -4.79 -10.72
CA LEU A 49 6.51 -4.66 -9.31
C LEU A 49 7.96 -4.19 -9.20
N CYS A 50 8.85 -4.74 -10.04
CA CYS A 50 10.25 -4.33 -10.08
C CYS A 50 10.49 -3.02 -10.85
N SER A 51 9.45 -2.36 -11.37
CA SER A 51 9.58 -1.11 -12.09
C SER A 51 9.89 0.06 -11.14
N ARG A 52 10.55 1.06 -11.71
CA ARG A 52 10.80 2.33 -11.02
C ARG A 52 9.49 3.05 -10.68
N ASP A 53 8.47 2.91 -11.52
CA ASP A 53 7.17 3.56 -11.33
C ASP A 53 6.44 3.00 -10.11
N PHE A 54 6.39 1.68 -9.97
CA PHE A 54 5.78 1.04 -8.82
C PHE A 54 6.53 1.38 -7.52
N THR A 55 7.86 1.35 -7.54
CA THR A 55 8.69 1.72 -6.39
C THR A 55 8.47 3.19 -5.99
N THR A 56 8.42 4.10 -6.97
CA THR A 56 8.18 5.53 -6.74
C THR A 56 6.78 5.78 -6.19
N MET A 57 5.77 5.07 -6.71
CA MET A 57 4.40 5.10 -6.20
C MET A 57 4.34 4.64 -4.74
N LEU A 58 4.94 3.49 -4.42
CA LEU A 58 5.00 2.97 -3.05
C LEU A 58 5.67 3.94 -2.07
N GLN A 59 6.81 4.52 -2.46
CA GLN A 59 7.53 5.50 -1.65
C GLN A 59 6.75 6.80 -1.48
N HIS A 60 6.09 7.28 -2.54
CA HIS A 60 5.26 8.47 -2.48
C HIS A 60 4.11 8.27 -1.50
N ILE A 61 3.41 7.15 -1.64
CA ILE A 61 2.31 6.80 -0.74
C ILE A 61 2.85 6.68 0.69
N HIS A 62 3.93 5.92 0.92
CA HIS A 62 4.54 5.77 2.25
C HIS A 62 4.91 7.13 2.89
N ASN A 63 5.51 8.05 2.12
CA ASN A 63 5.84 9.39 2.60
C ASN A 63 4.61 10.22 2.91
N VAL A 64 3.58 10.16 2.06
CA VAL A 64 2.31 10.84 2.31
C VAL A 64 1.68 10.32 3.60
N PHE A 65 1.67 9.01 3.84
CA PHE A 65 1.16 8.44 5.09
C PHE A 65 2.00 8.85 6.30
N THR A 66 3.33 8.69 6.21
CA THR A 66 4.29 9.05 7.26
C THR A 66 4.17 10.51 7.73
N GLN A 67 3.94 11.42 6.79
CA GLN A 67 3.86 12.85 7.09
C GLN A 67 2.46 13.30 7.57
N ASN A 68 1.39 12.56 7.26
CA ASN A 68 0.00 13.01 7.46
C ASN A 68 -0.79 12.26 8.54
N HIS A 69 -0.16 11.39 9.34
CA HIS A 69 -0.77 10.56 10.40
C HIS A 69 -1.62 11.26 11.48
N LYS A 70 -1.80 12.59 11.44
CA LYS A 70 -2.61 13.36 12.41
C LYS A 70 -3.94 13.89 11.86
N SER A 71 -4.35 13.54 10.63
CA SER A 71 -5.54 14.13 9.99
C SER A 71 -6.50 13.09 9.41
N THR A 72 -7.71 13.00 9.99
CA THR A 72 -8.84 12.14 9.57
C THR A 72 -9.36 12.39 8.15
N LYS A 73 -8.97 13.50 7.50
CA LYS A 73 -9.37 13.84 6.12
C LYS A 73 -8.81 12.88 5.04
N TYR A 74 -7.86 12.00 5.36
CA TYR A 74 -7.23 11.09 4.39
C TYR A 74 -7.96 9.77 4.18
N TYR A 75 -8.89 9.39 5.06
CA TYR A 75 -9.70 8.18 4.93
C TYR A 75 -10.49 8.17 3.61
N SER A 76 -11.08 9.32 3.25
CA SER A 76 -11.82 9.49 1.99
C SER A 76 -10.93 9.37 0.75
N LEU A 77 -9.65 9.77 0.84
CA LEU A 77 -8.68 9.67 -0.25
C LEU A 77 -8.25 8.21 -0.50
N LEU A 78 -8.07 7.45 0.58
CA LEU A 78 -7.75 6.01 0.60
C LEU A 78 -8.88 5.14 0.03
N VAL A 79 -10.11 5.40 0.46
CA VAL A 79 -11.31 4.72 -0.03
C VAL A 79 -11.52 5.04 -1.51
N SER A 80 -11.28 6.30 -1.94
CA SER A 80 -11.37 6.69 -3.35
C SER A 80 -10.32 5.98 -4.22
N PHE A 81 -9.09 5.82 -3.71
CA PHE A 81 -8.03 5.13 -4.45
C PHE A 81 -8.29 3.61 -4.58
N THR A 82 -8.76 2.97 -3.52
CA THR A 82 -9.13 1.52 -3.52
C THR A 82 -10.48 1.20 -4.18
N GLY A 83 -11.25 2.22 -4.56
CA GLY A 83 -12.47 2.10 -5.36
C GLY A 83 -12.27 2.36 -6.85
N GLN A 84 -11.13 2.96 -7.24
CA GLN A 84 -10.78 3.27 -8.64
C GLN A 84 -9.74 2.32 -9.23
N MET A 85 -8.97 1.62 -8.40
CA MET A 85 -8.25 0.39 -8.74
C MET A 85 -9.20 -0.81 -8.74
#